data_AF-A0A533W788-F1
#
_entry.id   AF-A0A533W788-F1
#
_cell.length_a   1.000
_cell.length_b   1.000
_cell.length_c   1.000
_cell.angle_alpha   90.00
_cell.angle_beta   90.00
_cell.angle_gamma   90.00
#
_symmetry.space_group_name_H-M   'P 1'
#
loop_
_entity.id
_entity.type
_entity.pdbx_description
1 polymer ?
#
loop_
_entity_poly.entity_id
_entity_poly.type
_entity_poly.pdbx_seq_one_letter_code
_entity_poly.pdbx_strand_id
1 'polypeptide(L)'
;MQESLACGTPVIAFNAESPGFRKFGLLVSPRAESAFKLIETALANPARLVSAGDEGLEFIKENCDWNTLAQRLNSLYSSLVK
;
A
#
# COMPACT_ATOMS: atom_id res chain seq x y z
N MET A 1 6.95 -1.09 -1.70
CA MET A 1 5.48 -0.90 -1.49
C MET A 1 4.90 0.05 -2.54
N GLN A 2 5.39 1.29 -2.64
CA GLN A 2 4.84 2.29 -3.58
C GLN A 2 4.83 1.83 -5.04
N GLU A 3 5.89 1.19 -5.51
CA GLU A 3 5.97 0.63 -6.87
C GLU A 3 4.90 -0.44 -7.12
N SER A 4 4.65 -1.32 -6.14
CA SER A 4 3.59 -2.33 -6.24
C SER A 4 2.21 -1.70 -6.31
N LEU A 5 1.94 -0.70 -5.47
CA LEU A 5 0.66 0.04 -5.48
C LEU A 5 0.48 0.85 -6.77
N ALA A 6 1.55 1.40 -7.34
CA ALA A 6 1.52 2.10 -8.62
C ALA A 6 1.11 1.18 -9.79
N CYS A 7 1.31 -0.13 -9.64
CA CYS A 7 0.85 -1.15 -10.58
C CYS A 7 -0.56 -1.69 -10.27
N GLY A 8 -1.27 -1.15 -9.27
CA GLY A 8 -2.55 -1.68 -8.79
C GLY A 8 -2.42 -3.02 -8.06
N THR A 9 -1.21 -3.36 -7.60
CA THR A 9 -0.95 -4.64 -6.93
C THR A 9 -1.06 -4.46 -5.41
N PRO A 10 -1.97 -5.16 -4.72
CA PRO A 10 -2.08 -5.11 -3.26
C PRO A 10 -0.82 -5.68 -2.60
N VAL A 11 -0.50 -5.19 -1.40
CA VAL A 11 0.76 -5.53 -0.72
C VAL A 11 0.51 -6.41 0.49
N ILE A 12 1.34 -7.44 0.64
CA ILE A 12 1.39 -8.28 1.83
C ILE A 12 2.64 -7.90 2.62
N ALA A 13 2.47 -7.63 3.92
CA ALA A 13 3.57 -7.27 4.81
C ALA A 13 3.46 -7.95 6.17
N PHE A 14 4.59 -8.13 6.85
CA PHE A 14 4.63 -8.77 8.17
C PHE A 14 4.31 -7.77 9.28
N ASN A 15 3.35 -8.11 10.14
CA ASN A 15 3.06 -7.43 11.40
C ASN A 15 2.55 -8.44 12.44
N ALA A 16 3.24 -8.54 13.58
CA ALA A 16 2.92 -9.47 14.65
C ALA A 16 1.73 -9.04 15.52
N GLU A 17 1.44 -7.74 15.60
CA GLU A 17 0.52 -7.18 16.59
C GLU A 17 -0.95 -7.26 16.15
N SER A 18 -1.22 -7.15 14.85
CA SER A 18 -2.59 -7.09 14.34
C SER A 18 -2.72 -7.61 12.90
N PRO A 19 -2.55 -8.92 12.66
CA PRO A 19 -2.74 -9.50 11.33
C PRO A 19 -4.18 -9.27 10.82
N GLY A 20 -4.32 -9.10 9.51
CA GLY A 20 -5.60 -8.89 8.84
C GLY A 20 -5.52 -7.87 7.71
N PHE A 21 -6.66 -7.67 7.05
CA PHE A 21 -6.76 -6.72 5.94
C PHE A 21 -6.50 -5.29 6.40
N ARG A 22 -5.89 -4.53 5.50
CA ARG A 22 -5.65 -3.09 5.60
C ARG A 22 -6.05 -2.43 4.28
N LYS A 23 -6.04 -1.10 4.28
CA LYS A 23 -6.43 -0.28 3.14
C LYS A 23 -5.80 -0.75 1.81
N PHE A 24 -4.50 -1.03 1.83
CA PHE A 24 -3.73 -1.36 0.61
C PHE A 24 -3.29 -2.83 0.52
N GLY A 25 -3.90 -3.72 1.32
CA GLY A 25 -3.62 -5.15 1.23
C GLY A 25 -3.77 -5.88 2.55
N LEU A 26 -2.77 -6.68 2.92
CA LEU A 26 -2.87 -7.66 4.00
C LEU A 26 -1.64 -7.60 4.92
N LEU A 27 -1.88 -7.51 6.22
CA LEU A 27 -0.85 -7.74 7.23
C LEU A 27 -0.92 -9.18 7.71
N VAL A 28 0.22 -9.86 7.72
CA VAL A 28 0.36 -11.26 8.12
C VAL A 28 1.30 -11.38 9.32
N SER A 29 1.12 -12.42 10.12
CA SER A 29 2.07 -12.73 11.20
C SER A 29 3.45 -13.07 10.62
N PRO A 30 4.56 -12.81 11.33
CA PRO A 30 5.88 -13.30 10.93
C PRO A 30 6.02 -14.84 10.98
N ARG A 31 5.09 -15.53 11.65
CA ARG A 31 5.08 -17.00 11.72
C ARG A 31 4.47 -17.56 10.44
N ALA A 32 5.19 -18.49 9.80
CA ALA A 32 4.86 -18.99 8.47
C ALA A 32 3.47 -19.64 8.40
N GLU A 33 3.10 -20.46 9.39
CA GLU A 33 1.85 -21.21 9.40
C GLU A 33 0.62 -20.29 9.49
N SER A 34 0.69 -19.27 10.36
CA SER A 34 -0.40 -18.30 10.50
C SER A 34 -0.45 -17.31 9.34
N ALA A 35 0.70 -16.95 8.76
CA ALA A 35 0.76 -16.17 7.52
C ALA A 35 0.11 -16.92 6.36
N PHE A 36 0.50 -18.18 6.16
CA PHE A 36 0.01 -19.02 5.07
C PHE A 36 -1.51 -19.14 5.08
N LYS A 37 -2.09 -19.48 6.24
CA LYS A 37 -3.55 -19.60 6.40
C LYS A 37 -4.29 -18.32 6.04
N LEU A 38 -3.75 -17.16 6.43
CA LEU A 38 -4.37 -15.87 6.16
C LEU A 38 -4.25 -15.48 4.69
N ILE A 39 -3.11 -15.77 4.05
CA ILE A 39 -2.90 -15.55 2.62
C ILE A 39 -3.83 -16.45 1.80
N GLU A 40 -3.92 -17.73 2.12
CA GLU A 40 -4.82 -18.68 1.48
C GLU A 40 -6.29 -18.21 1.56
N THR A 41 -6.72 -17.79 2.76
CA THR A 41 -8.07 -17.23 2.96
C THR A 41 -8.30 -15.97 2.11
N ALA A 42 -7.30 -15.09 1.99
CA ALA A 42 -7.40 -13.88 1.18
C ALA A 42 -7.43 -14.19 -0.33
N LEU A 43 -6.69 -15.19 -0.78
CA LEU A 43 -6.67 -15.63 -2.18
C LEU A 43 -7.94 -16.38 -2.58
N ALA A 44 -8.59 -17.08 -1.64
CA ALA A 44 -9.86 -17.76 -1.88
C ALA A 44 -11.03 -16.79 -2.15
N ASN A 45 -10.95 -15.55 -1.68
CA ASN A 45 -11.90 -14.47 -2.00
C ASN A 45 -11.15 -13.19 -2.40
N PRO A 46 -10.69 -13.09 -3.65
CA PRO A 46 -9.75 -12.07 -4.08
C PRO A 46 -10.37 -10.67 -4.22
N ALA A 47 -11.70 -10.53 -4.18
CA ALA A 47 -12.38 -9.26 -4.39
C ALA A 47 -11.84 -8.13 -3.48
N ARG A 48 -11.52 -8.48 -2.23
CA ARG A 48 -10.96 -7.52 -1.27
C ARG A 48 -9.51 -7.15 -1.58
N LEU A 49 -8.73 -8.06 -2.16
CA LEU A 49 -7.36 -7.80 -2.60
C LEU A 49 -7.35 -6.90 -3.84
N VAL A 50 -8.28 -7.13 -4.78
CA VAL A 50 -8.44 -6.27 -5.96
C VAL A 50 -8.79 -4.84 -5.54
N SER A 51 -9.80 -4.68 -4.67
CA SER A 51 -10.17 -3.36 -4.12
C SER A 51 -9.00 -2.66 -3.44
N ALA A 52 -8.20 -3.41 -2.66
CA ALA A 52 -7.01 -2.86 -2.01
C ALA A 52 -5.92 -2.42 -3.01
N GLY A 53 -5.80 -3.11 -4.15
CA GLY A 53 -4.91 -2.72 -5.25
C GLY A 53 -5.37 -1.43 -5.91
N ASP A 54 -6.67 -1.31 -6.20
CA ASP A 54 -7.27 -0.13 -6.80
C ASP A 54 -7.15 1.10 -5.87
N GLU A 55 -7.46 0.94 -4.58
CA GLU A 55 -7.28 1.98 -3.56
C GLU A 55 -5.81 2.42 -3.43
N GLY A 56 -4.87 1.48 -3.56
CA GLY A 56 -3.45 1.75 -3.58
C GLY A 56 -3.01 2.57 -4.79
N LEU A 57 -3.54 2.23 -5.96
CA LEU A 57 -3.28 2.96 -7.21
C LEU A 57 -3.81 4.38 -7.15
N GLU A 58 -5.03 4.58 -6.67
CA GLU A 58 -5.61 5.92 -6.47
C GLU A 58 -4.77 6.75 -5.51
N PHE A 59 -4.35 6.17 -4.37
CA PHE A 59 -3.49 6.86 -3.42
C PHE A 59 -2.18 7.35 -4.06
N ILE A 60 -1.53 6.52 -4.88
CA ILE A 60 -0.30 6.88 -5.60
C ILE A 60 -0.58 8.02 -6.60
N LYS A 61 -1.67 7.95 -7.35
CA LYS A 61 -2.03 8.99 -8.32
C LYS A 61 -2.31 10.34 -7.66
N GLU A 62 -2.90 10.35 -6.48
CA GLU A 62 -3.24 11.60 -5.77
C GLU A 62 -2.07 12.23 -5.03
N ASN A 63 -1.11 11.42 -4.56
CA ASN A 63 -0.09 11.88 -3.62
C ASN A 63 1.34 11.78 -4.14
N CYS A 64 1.55 10.96 -5.16
CA CYS A 64 2.87 10.63 -5.69
C CYS A 64 2.97 10.86 -7.20
N ASP A 65 2.00 11.55 -7.81
CA ASP A 65 2.18 12.02 -9.18
C ASP A 65 3.31 13.04 -9.24
N TRP A 66 3.96 13.09 -10.41
CA TRP A 66 5.14 13.91 -10.61
C TRP A 66 4.88 15.40 -10.38
N ASN A 67 3.70 15.90 -10.77
CA ASN A 67 3.37 17.31 -10.61
C ASN A 67 3.18 17.67 -9.14
N THR A 68 2.46 16.84 -8.38
CA THR A 68 2.29 17.02 -6.93
C THR A 68 3.64 16.97 -6.21
N LEU A 69 4.50 16.01 -6.54
CA LEU A 69 5.82 15.91 -5.93
C LEU A 69 6.70 17.12 -6.27
N ALA A 70 6.76 17.53 -7.53
CA ALA A 70 7.52 18.69 -7.97
C ALA A 70 7.03 19.98 -7.29
N GLN A 71 5.72 20.18 -7.17
CA GLN A 71 5.13 21.34 -6.49
C GLN A 71 5.47 21.36 -5.00
N ARG A 72 5.36 20.22 -4.30
CA ARG A 72 5.73 20.10 -2.89
C ARG A 72 7.21 20.40 -2.67
N LEU A 73 8.07 19.87 -3.53
CA LEU A 73 9.51 20.10 -3.49
C LEU A 73 9.83 21.59 -3.69
N ASN A 74 9.23 22.21 -4.71
CA ASN A 74 9.41 23.63 -5.01
C ASN A 74 8.92 24.53 -3.86
N SER A 75 7.80 24.18 -3.23
CA SER A 75 7.28 24.90 -2.05
C SER A 75 8.25 24.83 -0.87
N LEU A 76 8.81 23.64 -0.60
CA LEU A 76 9.82 23.46 0.45
C LEU A 76 11.07 24.29 0.18
N TYR A 77 11.63 24.24 -1.03
CA TYR A 77 12.79 25.06 -1.39
C TYR A 77 12.51 26.55 -1.29
N SER A 78 11.34 26.99 -1.76
CA SER A 78 10.91 28.40 -1.65
C SER A 78 10.76 28.86 -0.19
N SER A 79 10.44 27.94 0.73
CA SER A 79 10.35 28.24 2.17
C SER A 79 11.71 28.35 2.86
N LEU A 80 12.73 27.65 2.35
CA LEU A 80 14.08 27.63 2.93
C LEU A 80 14.95 28.81 2.49
N VAL A 81 14.63 29.41 1.35
CA VAL A 81 15.36 30.56 0.79
C VAL A 81 14.79 31.91 1.26
N LYS A 82 13.71 31.88 2.06
CA LYS A 82 13.22 33.05 2.81
C LYS A 82 13.90 33.15 4.17
#